data_AF-A0A3B3DVU5-F1
#
_entry.id   AF-A0A3B3DVU5-F1
#
_cell.length_a   1.000
_cell.length_b   1.000
_cell.length_c   1.000
_cell.angle_alpha   90.00
_cell.angle_beta   90.00
_cell.angle_gamma   90.00
#
_symmetry.space_group_name_H-M   'P 1'
#
loop_
_entity.id
_entity.type
_entity.pdbx_description
1 polymer ?
#
loop_
_entity_poly.entity_id
_entity_poly.type
_entity_poly.pdbx_seq_one_letter_code
_entity_poly.pdbx_strand_id
1 'polypeptide(L)'
;EYYFEQHTAYHVTNIRGSFKVCSRSIIFDPEDYVEPIIKIPLRDCMKIEFVIFIKEVNVIEAYRNERGSKKMTFQLEVWSKTEDVVQTLLQLHRASCLEKLGDQTAMIAANLQSRLARSSFDKNCFQSVAEKPHMECTVEMVTPLVSNPGHVCITDESLYFQPLNGYPEQVIQIRLQRVRRIYKRRHGLKPLGLEVFCTENDLCSDIYLKFYNTADRDEIYYYMATFLENHITEHTAESYMLQWQRGHLSNYQYLLHLNNLADRSCNDLSQYPVFPWVIADYCSSQLDLTNAATFRDLSKPVGALNKERLDRLLVSAFILCFQMHQCNPCWASLSD
;
A
#
# COMPACT_ATOMS: atom_id res chain seq x y z
N GLU A 1 6.57 -5.00 1.11
CA GLU A 1 7.36 -5.73 0.10
C GLU A 1 7.61 -4.77 -1.05
N TYR A 2 8.77 -4.78 -1.69
CA TYR A 2 9.09 -3.85 -2.78
C TYR A 2 8.91 -4.49 -4.14
N TYR A 3 8.41 -3.71 -5.10
CA TYR A 3 8.25 -4.13 -6.47
C TYR A 3 9.48 -3.81 -7.33
N PHE A 4 10.20 -4.84 -7.76
CA PHE A 4 11.50 -4.68 -8.42
C PHE A 4 11.40 -4.60 -9.93
N GLU A 5 10.64 -5.50 -10.53
CA GLU A 5 10.50 -5.64 -11.98
C GLU A 5 9.16 -6.30 -12.32
N GLN A 6 8.64 -5.95 -13.49
CA GLN A 6 7.55 -6.68 -14.12
C GLN A 6 7.89 -7.07 -15.54
N HIS A 7 7.49 -8.28 -15.93
CA HIS A 7 7.57 -8.76 -17.29
C HIS A 7 6.27 -9.47 -17.67
N THR A 8 5.93 -9.47 -18.95
CA THR A 8 4.95 -10.43 -19.46
C THR A 8 5.65 -11.78 -19.58
N ALA A 9 5.02 -12.83 -19.05
CA ALA A 9 5.53 -14.18 -19.19
C ALA A 9 4.41 -15.18 -19.48
N TYR A 10 4.82 -16.34 -19.96
CA TYR A 10 3.97 -17.50 -20.15
C TYR A 10 4.34 -18.54 -19.11
N HIS A 11 3.37 -18.94 -18.28
CA HIS A 11 3.51 -20.10 -17.42
C HIS A 11 3.12 -21.37 -18.20
N VAL A 12 3.70 -22.51 -17.82
CA VAL A 12 3.48 -23.86 -18.40
C VAL A 12 2.06 -23.99 -18.97
N THR A 13 1.94 -24.35 -20.26
CA THR A 13 0.73 -24.36 -21.14
C THR A 13 0.38 -23.07 -21.91
N ASN A 14 1.30 -22.10 -22.03
CA ASN A 14 1.07 -20.80 -22.71
C ASN A 14 0.03 -19.90 -22.01
N ILE A 15 -0.17 -20.06 -20.70
CA ILE A 15 -0.98 -19.12 -19.94
C ILE A 15 -0.18 -17.82 -19.84
N ARG A 16 -0.65 -16.79 -20.54
CA ARG A 16 -0.08 -15.45 -20.51
C ARG A 16 -0.44 -14.77 -19.19
N GLY A 17 0.53 -14.09 -18.60
CA GLY A 17 0.33 -13.40 -17.35
C GLY A 17 1.45 -12.42 -17.05
N SER A 18 1.20 -11.65 -16.01
CA SER A 18 2.17 -10.74 -15.43
C SER A 18 3.11 -11.49 -14.49
N PHE A 19 4.39 -11.52 -14.83
CA PHE A 19 5.48 -12.02 -14.00
C PHE A 19 6.11 -10.89 -13.21
N LYS A 20 5.87 -10.93 -11.90
CA LYS A 20 6.09 -9.87 -10.92
C LYS A 20 7.25 -10.26 -10.02
N VAL A 21 8.39 -9.57 -10.11
CA VAL A 21 9.55 -9.80 -9.24
C VAL A 21 9.46 -8.85 -8.05
N CYS A 22 9.24 -9.40 -6.87
CA CYS A 22 9.16 -8.66 -5.62
C CYS A 22 10.36 -8.96 -4.72
N SER A 23 10.61 -8.10 -3.74
CA SER A 23 11.78 -8.21 -2.87
C SER A 23 11.88 -9.49 -2.04
N ARG A 24 10.77 -10.21 -1.85
CA ARG A 24 10.71 -11.45 -1.05
C ARG A 24 10.00 -12.61 -1.74
N SER A 25 9.34 -12.36 -2.86
CA SER A 25 8.55 -13.35 -3.57
C SER A 25 8.53 -13.08 -5.07
N ILE A 26 8.19 -14.11 -5.83
CA ILE A 26 7.79 -14.01 -7.22
C ILE A 26 6.27 -14.15 -7.24
N ILE A 27 5.60 -13.28 -7.97
CA ILE A 27 4.16 -13.40 -8.21
C ILE A 27 3.96 -13.62 -9.71
N PHE A 28 3.11 -14.56 -10.08
CA PHE A 28 2.60 -14.69 -11.43
C PHE A 28 1.08 -14.53 -11.40
N ASP A 29 0.61 -13.53 -12.13
CA ASP A 29 -0.76 -13.05 -12.15
C ASP A 29 -1.32 -13.29 -13.57
N PRO A 30 -2.06 -14.40 -13.78
CA PRO A 30 -2.61 -14.76 -15.10
C PRO A 30 -3.54 -13.67 -15.64
N GLU A 31 -3.60 -13.51 -16.96
CA GLU A 31 -4.58 -12.60 -17.59
C GLU A 31 -6.01 -13.15 -17.52
N ASP A 32 -6.15 -14.47 -17.43
CA ASP A 32 -7.43 -15.15 -17.21
C ASP A 32 -7.73 -15.26 -15.71
N TYR A 33 -8.81 -14.60 -15.26
CA TYR A 33 -9.25 -14.60 -13.86
C TYR A 33 -9.69 -15.97 -13.33
N VAL A 34 -9.86 -16.96 -14.20
CA VAL A 34 -10.15 -18.35 -13.80
C VAL A 34 -8.89 -19.03 -13.24
N GLU A 35 -7.71 -18.61 -13.70
CA GLU A 35 -6.43 -19.16 -13.26
C GLU A 35 -5.97 -18.50 -11.95
N PRO A 36 -5.45 -19.28 -10.98
CA PRO A 36 -5.06 -18.74 -9.70
C PRO A 36 -3.76 -17.93 -9.79
N ILE A 37 -3.68 -16.86 -9.01
CA ILE A 37 -2.42 -16.13 -8.78
C ILE A 37 -1.43 -17.06 -8.08
N ILE A 38 -0.25 -17.19 -8.67
CA ILE A 38 0.85 -17.99 -8.12
C ILE A 38 1.76 -17.05 -7.33
N LYS A 39 1.99 -17.33 -6.05
CA LYS A 39 2.98 -16.63 -5.22
C LYS A 39 4.03 -17.60 -4.71
N ILE A 40 5.30 -17.34 -5.05
CA ILE A 40 6.45 -18.17 -4.70
C ILE A 40 7.37 -17.37 -3.77
N PRO A 41 7.42 -17.66 -2.45
CA PRO A 41 8.37 -17.02 -1.56
C PRO A 41 9.81 -17.40 -1.95
N LEU A 42 10.69 -16.40 -2.10
CA LEU A 42 12.07 -16.65 -2.52
C LEU A 42 12.83 -17.54 -1.54
N ARG A 43 12.54 -17.43 -0.24
CA ARG A 43 13.20 -18.25 0.79
C ARG A 43 12.96 -19.76 0.60
N ASP A 44 11.85 -20.11 -0.04
CA ASP A 44 11.42 -21.49 -0.23
C ASP A 44 11.95 -22.05 -1.58
N CYS A 45 12.62 -21.23 -2.40
CA CYS A 45 13.24 -21.65 -3.63
C CYS A 45 14.53 -22.45 -3.36
N MET A 46 14.58 -23.69 -3.83
CA MET A 46 15.80 -24.53 -3.77
C MET A 46 16.83 -24.15 -4.85
N LYS A 47 16.36 -23.75 -6.03
CA LYS A 47 17.19 -23.48 -7.21
C LYS A 47 16.49 -22.48 -8.14
N ILE A 48 17.22 -21.51 -8.66
CA ILE A 48 16.76 -20.54 -9.67
C ILE A 48 17.78 -20.58 -10.81
N GLU A 49 17.34 -20.93 -12.00
CA GLU A 49 18.22 -21.07 -13.18
C GLU A 49 17.55 -20.54 -14.43
N PHE A 50 18.35 -19.93 -15.29
CA PHE A 50 18.00 -19.75 -16.69
C PHE A 50 18.10 -21.11 -17.40
N VAL A 51 17.04 -21.52 -18.11
CA VAL A 51 17.02 -22.76 -18.87
C VAL A 51 16.56 -22.47 -20.29
N ILE A 52 17.37 -22.85 -21.28
CA ILE A 52 17.00 -22.80 -22.69
C ILE A 52 16.30 -24.12 -23.03
N PHE A 53 15.00 -24.09 -23.31
CA PHE A 53 14.26 -25.27 -23.77
C PHE A 53 14.20 -25.34 -25.31
N ILE A 54 14.46 -26.52 -25.85
CA ILE A 54 13.99 -26.95 -27.17
C ILE A 54 12.68 -27.72 -26.90
N LYS A 55 11.57 -27.31 -27.54
CA LYS A 55 10.20 -27.76 -27.28
C LYS A 55 10.07 -29.29 -27.16
N GLU A 56 9.66 -29.78 -26.00
CA GLU A 56 8.79 -30.96 -25.92
C GLU A 56 7.69 -30.71 -24.86
N VAL A 57 6.47 -30.99 -25.30
CA VAL A 57 5.19 -30.75 -24.65
C VAL A 57 5.02 -31.74 -23.50
N ASN A 58 4.50 -31.31 -22.34
CA ASN A 58 3.93 -32.25 -21.39
C ASN A 58 2.71 -31.70 -20.63
N VAL A 59 1.82 -32.65 -20.34
CA VAL A 59 0.38 -32.57 -20.04
C VAL A 59 0.09 -32.44 -18.54
N ILE A 60 -1.12 -31.97 -18.24
CA ILE A 60 -1.69 -31.49 -16.96
C ILE A 60 -2.28 -32.62 -16.10
N GLU A 61 -2.21 -32.48 -14.77
CA GLU A 61 -3.21 -33.01 -13.82
C GLU A 61 -3.57 -31.98 -12.73
N ALA A 62 -4.77 -32.14 -12.15
CA ALA A 62 -5.50 -31.16 -11.33
C ALA A 62 -5.00 -30.98 -9.88
N TYR A 63 -5.26 -29.81 -9.31
CA TYR A 63 -4.70 -29.29 -8.07
C TYR A 63 -5.13 -30.03 -6.78
N ARG A 64 -4.14 -30.45 -6.00
CA ARG A 64 -4.20 -30.75 -4.56
C ARG A 64 -3.08 -29.99 -3.87
N ASN A 65 -3.32 -29.45 -2.68
CA ASN A 65 -2.26 -28.84 -1.86
C ASN A 65 -1.26 -29.91 -1.43
N GLU A 66 -0.15 -30.06 -2.15
CA GLU A 66 0.92 -31.00 -1.83
C GLU A 66 2.16 -30.25 -1.30
N ARG A 67 2.65 -30.69 -0.14
CA ARG A 67 3.99 -30.33 0.34
C ARG A 67 4.99 -31.20 -0.43
N GLY A 68 5.65 -30.63 -1.43
CA GLY A 68 6.66 -31.31 -2.25
C GLY A 68 7.54 -30.34 -3.03
N SER A 69 8.69 -30.81 -3.52
CA SER A 69 9.55 -30.03 -4.41
C SER A 69 8.85 -29.89 -5.77
N LYS A 70 8.58 -28.66 -6.21
CA LYS A 70 7.89 -28.37 -7.48
C LYS A 70 8.79 -27.56 -8.40
N LYS A 71 8.96 -28.03 -9.64
CA LYS A 71 9.63 -27.25 -10.70
C LYS A 71 8.58 -26.39 -11.40
N MET A 72 8.80 -25.08 -11.40
CA MET A 72 7.96 -24.11 -12.12
C MET A 72 8.78 -23.48 -13.23
N THR A 73 8.17 -23.22 -14.39
CA THR A 73 8.86 -22.67 -15.55
C THR A 73 8.05 -21.53 -16.12
N PHE A 74 8.72 -20.40 -16.33
CA PHE A 74 8.17 -19.20 -16.90
C PHE A 74 8.99 -18.81 -18.12
N GLN A 75 8.32 -18.51 -19.22
CA GLN A 75 8.95 -18.00 -20.44
C GLN A 75 8.63 -16.50 -20.55
N LEU A 76 9.66 -15.65 -20.47
CA LEU A 76 9.48 -14.21 -20.66
C LEU A 76 9.15 -13.91 -22.13
N GLU A 77 8.22 -12.99 -22.36
CA GLU A 77 7.88 -12.50 -23.70
C GLU A 77 9.07 -11.79 -24.35
N VAL A 78 9.82 -11.01 -23.55
CA VAL A 78 11.06 -10.35 -23.97
C VAL A 78 12.26 -11.19 -23.51
N TRP A 79 12.66 -12.15 -24.34
CA TRP A 79 13.73 -13.11 -24.03
C TRP A 79 15.08 -12.46 -23.70
N SER A 80 15.38 -11.29 -24.28
CA SER A 80 16.65 -10.57 -24.05
C SER A 80 16.83 -10.10 -22.60
N LYS A 81 15.75 -9.97 -21.82
CA LYS A 81 15.80 -9.58 -20.41
C LYS A 81 16.02 -10.76 -19.45
N THR A 82 15.96 -12.01 -19.94
CA THR A 82 15.90 -13.18 -19.05
C THR A 82 17.11 -13.31 -18.14
N GLU A 83 18.31 -13.05 -18.65
CA GLU A 83 19.53 -13.11 -17.84
C GLU A 83 19.49 -12.05 -16.72
N ASP A 84 19.13 -10.81 -17.05
CA ASP A 84 19.00 -9.72 -16.07
C ASP A 84 18.00 -10.06 -14.96
N VAL A 85 16.83 -10.61 -15.35
CA VAL A 85 15.79 -11.06 -14.41
C VAL A 85 16.32 -12.15 -13.49
N VAL A 86 17.05 -13.13 -14.04
CA VAL A 86 17.63 -14.22 -13.25
C VAL A 86 18.69 -13.68 -12.28
N GLN A 87 19.53 -12.74 -12.70
CA GLN A 87 20.50 -12.09 -11.81
C GLN A 87 19.80 -11.33 -10.67
N THR A 88 18.73 -10.58 -10.97
CA THR A 88 17.92 -9.91 -9.94
C THR A 88 17.31 -10.92 -8.96
N LEU A 89 16.73 -12.02 -9.48
CA LEU A 89 16.15 -13.08 -8.66
C LEU A 89 17.18 -13.77 -7.76
N LEU A 90 18.38 -14.05 -8.27
CA LEU A 90 19.48 -14.64 -7.48
C LEU A 90 19.95 -13.70 -6.37
N GLN A 91 20.03 -12.40 -6.63
CA GLN A 91 20.38 -11.41 -5.60
C GLN A 91 19.31 -11.35 -4.49
N LEU A 92 18.02 -11.32 -4.87
CA LEU A 92 16.91 -11.30 -3.92
C LEU A 92 16.75 -12.63 -3.16
N HIS A 93 17.04 -13.75 -3.82
CA HIS A 93 17.10 -15.08 -3.19
C HIS A 93 18.17 -15.12 -2.09
N ARG A 94 19.39 -14.69 -2.40
CA ARG A 94 20.47 -14.55 -1.40
C ARG A 94 20.03 -13.68 -0.23
N ALA A 95 19.28 -12.60 -0.49
CA ALA A 95 18.72 -11.74 0.56
C ALA A 95 17.80 -12.53 1.48
N SER A 96 16.88 -13.30 0.91
CA SER A 96 15.88 -14.06 1.65
C SER A 96 16.47 -15.19 2.50
N CYS A 97 17.68 -15.65 2.18
CA CYS A 97 18.39 -16.71 2.90
C CYS A 97 19.20 -16.21 4.10
N LEU A 98 19.33 -14.90 4.33
CA LEU A 98 20.01 -14.37 5.51
C LEU A 98 19.21 -14.66 6.79
N GLU A 99 19.88 -14.99 7.89
CA GLU A 99 19.21 -15.38 9.14
C GLU A 99 18.48 -14.22 9.82
N LYS A 100 19.07 -13.03 9.81
CA LYS A 100 18.52 -11.85 10.49
C LYS A 100 17.68 -11.02 9.55
N LEU A 101 16.44 -10.74 9.94
CA LEU A 101 15.52 -9.88 9.18
C LEU A 101 16.09 -8.47 8.93
N GLY A 102 16.90 -7.96 9.85
CA GLY A 102 17.61 -6.68 9.69
C GLY A 102 18.57 -6.69 8.50
N ASP A 103 19.35 -7.75 8.35
CA ASP A 103 20.33 -7.91 7.26
C ASP A 103 19.62 -8.10 5.91
N GLN A 104 18.54 -8.89 5.89
CA GLN A 104 17.66 -9.00 4.71
C GLN A 104 17.18 -7.62 4.24
N THR A 105 16.67 -6.83 5.19
CA THR A 105 16.11 -5.51 4.92
C THR A 105 17.19 -4.53 4.46
N ALA A 106 18.36 -4.55 5.09
CA ALA A 106 19.49 -3.70 4.73
C ALA A 106 20.01 -4.01 3.32
N MET A 107 20.14 -5.28 2.95
CA MET A 107 20.62 -5.66 1.61
C MET A 107 19.61 -5.29 0.51
N ILE A 108 18.32 -5.51 0.74
CA ILE A 108 17.26 -5.08 -0.18
C ILE A 108 17.26 -3.55 -0.32
N ALA A 109 17.35 -2.82 0.80
CA ALA A 109 17.39 -1.35 0.79
C ALA A 109 18.61 -0.81 0.04
N ALA A 110 19.79 -1.41 0.23
CA ALA A 110 21.02 -1.02 -0.47
C ALA A 110 20.91 -1.24 -1.99
N ASN A 111 20.31 -2.36 -2.43
CA ASN A 111 20.06 -2.60 -3.85
C ASN A 111 19.11 -1.55 -4.44
N LEU A 112 18.00 -1.26 -3.74
CA LEU A 112 17.04 -0.24 -4.17
C LEU A 112 17.67 1.15 -4.24
N GLN A 113 18.42 1.56 -3.22
CA GLN A 113 19.13 2.84 -3.21
C GLN A 113 20.13 2.94 -4.35
N SER A 114 20.89 1.87 -4.62
CA SER A 114 21.81 1.82 -5.76
C SER A 114 21.09 1.98 -7.10
N ARG A 115 19.89 1.40 -7.26
CA ARG A 115 19.09 1.54 -8.48
C ARG A 115 18.53 2.96 -8.62
N LEU A 116 17.96 3.51 -7.54
CA LEU A 116 17.43 4.89 -7.50
C LEU A 116 18.52 5.93 -7.79
N ALA A 117 19.73 5.75 -7.26
CA ALA A 117 20.85 6.67 -7.47
C ALA A 117 21.42 6.66 -8.90
N ARG A 118 21.10 5.63 -9.70
CA ARG A 118 21.56 5.49 -11.09
C ARG A 118 20.52 5.95 -12.12
N SER A 119 19.34 6.35 -11.67
CA SER A 119 18.28 6.86 -12.53
C SER A 119 17.83 8.23 -12.07
N SER A 120 17.17 8.93 -12.97
CA SER A 120 16.46 10.18 -12.71
C SER A 120 15.12 10.12 -13.43
N PHE A 121 14.24 11.06 -13.15
CA PHE A 121 13.02 11.25 -13.92
C PHE A 121 13.37 11.52 -15.40
N ASP A 122 12.66 10.83 -16.31
CA ASP A 122 12.78 11.04 -17.75
C ASP A 122 11.95 12.25 -18.17
N LYS A 123 12.65 13.35 -18.47
CA LYS A 123 12.02 14.63 -18.88
C LYS A 123 11.27 14.54 -20.21
N ASN A 124 11.47 13.48 -21.00
CA ASN A 124 10.66 13.26 -22.21
C ASN A 124 9.23 12.82 -21.90
N CYS A 125 8.93 12.48 -20.64
CA CYS A 125 7.59 12.11 -20.21
C CYS A 125 6.67 13.33 -19.94
N PHE A 126 7.19 14.56 -20.03
CA PHE A 126 6.35 15.76 -19.93
C PHE A 126 5.41 15.87 -21.12
N GLN A 127 4.16 16.27 -20.86
CA GLN A 127 3.15 16.41 -21.93
C GLN A 127 3.33 17.69 -22.75
N SER A 128 4.01 18.70 -22.19
CA SER A 128 4.23 20.00 -22.81
C SER A 128 5.68 20.42 -22.67
N VAL A 129 6.25 20.97 -23.74
CA VAL A 129 7.62 21.54 -23.72
C VAL A 129 7.67 22.85 -22.91
N ALA A 130 6.51 23.49 -22.70
CA ALA A 130 6.41 24.71 -21.92
C ALA A 130 6.39 24.46 -20.41
N GLU A 131 6.11 23.22 -20.00
CA GLU A 131 6.01 22.81 -18.59
C GLU A 131 7.37 22.91 -17.90
N LYS A 132 7.41 23.56 -16.73
CA LYS A 132 8.66 23.85 -16.02
C LYS A 132 8.81 22.92 -14.82
N PRO A 133 9.83 22.04 -14.80
CA PRO A 133 10.12 21.23 -13.62
C PRO A 133 10.65 22.11 -12.48
N HIS A 134 10.05 21.98 -11.30
CA HIS A 134 10.45 22.72 -10.10
C HIS A 134 11.26 21.87 -9.14
N MET A 135 10.84 20.62 -8.93
CA MET A 135 11.52 19.70 -8.03
C MET A 135 11.41 18.26 -8.52
N GLU A 136 12.48 17.50 -8.29
CA GLU A 136 12.57 16.05 -8.52
C GLU A 136 13.15 15.40 -7.28
N CYS A 137 12.57 14.29 -6.82
CA CYS A 137 13.16 13.49 -5.75
C CYS A 137 12.74 12.01 -5.83
N THR A 138 13.46 11.17 -5.08
CA THR A 138 13.14 9.74 -4.97
C THR A 138 12.03 9.49 -3.96
N VAL A 139 11.07 8.64 -4.31
CA VAL A 139 9.93 8.28 -3.45
C VAL A 139 9.53 6.82 -3.64
N GLU A 140 8.63 6.34 -2.80
CA GLU A 140 7.94 5.07 -2.96
C GLU A 140 6.43 5.33 -3.12
N MET A 141 5.83 4.92 -4.22
CA MET A 141 4.38 4.88 -4.35
C MET A 141 3.83 3.70 -3.55
N VAL A 142 3.00 4.01 -2.56
CA VAL A 142 2.39 3.03 -1.66
C VAL A 142 1.09 2.51 -2.27
N THR A 143 0.97 1.19 -2.35
CA THR A 143 -0.28 0.49 -2.69
C THR A 143 -0.59 -0.53 -1.60
N PRO A 144 -1.82 -1.06 -1.49
CA PRO A 144 -2.22 -1.92 -0.38
C PRO A 144 -1.28 -3.11 -0.12
N LEU A 145 -0.69 -3.69 -1.16
CA LEU A 145 0.12 -4.91 -1.04
C LEU A 145 1.63 -4.66 -1.20
N VAL A 146 2.04 -3.68 -2.00
CA VAL A 146 3.44 -3.44 -2.36
C VAL A 146 3.75 -1.95 -2.44
N SER A 147 5.01 -1.61 -2.22
CA SER A 147 5.54 -0.28 -2.50
C SER A 147 6.35 -0.30 -3.80
N ASN A 148 6.11 0.69 -4.65
CA ASN A 148 6.79 0.89 -5.93
C ASN A 148 7.81 2.03 -5.79
N PRO A 149 9.12 1.76 -5.74
CA PRO A 149 10.14 2.80 -5.75
C PRO A 149 10.20 3.51 -7.10
N GLY A 150 10.44 4.82 -7.08
CA GLY A 150 10.47 5.64 -8.29
C GLY A 150 10.94 7.07 -8.04
N HIS A 151 10.77 7.90 -9.06
CA HIS A 151 11.04 9.33 -9.02
C HIS A 151 9.73 10.09 -9.11
N VAL A 152 9.58 11.13 -8.29
CA VAL A 152 8.51 12.11 -8.43
C VAL A 152 9.08 13.39 -9.01
N CYS A 153 8.36 14.01 -9.93
CA CYS A 153 8.70 15.33 -10.45
C CYS A 153 7.45 16.22 -10.41
N ILE A 154 7.57 17.40 -9.81
CA ILE A 154 6.51 18.42 -9.76
C ILE A 154 6.87 19.55 -10.71
N THR A 155 5.88 19.97 -11.49
CA THR A 155 5.95 21.10 -12.42
C THR A 155 4.91 22.16 -12.06
N ASP A 156 4.81 23.21 -12.85
CA ASP A 156 3.74 24.21 -12.76
C ASP A 156 2.36 23.68 -13.19
N GLU A 157 2.28 22.54 -13.88
CA GLU A 157 1.02 21.98 -14.38
C GLU A 157 0.63 20.61 -13.78
N SER A 158 1.61 19.77 -13.43
CA SER A 158 1.39 18.35 -13.08
C SER A 158 2.37 17.81 -12.03
N LEU A 159 1.89 16.84 -11.25
CA LEU A 159 2.71 15.91 -10.47
C LEU A 159 2.90 14.63 -11.27
N TYR A 160 4.14 14.25 -11.53
CA TYR A 160 4.50 13.00 -12.20
C TYR A 160 5.15 12.03 -11.23
N PHE A 161 4.83 10.75 -11.37
CA PHE A 161 5.54 9.65 -10.70
C PHE A 161 5.98 8.62 -11.73
N GLN A 162 7.29 8.39 -11.80
CA GLN A 162 7.90 7.39 -12.67
C GLN A 162 8.43 6.21 -11.84
N PRO A 163 7.82 5.02 -11.94
CA PRO A 163 8.31 3.84 -11.25
C PRO A 163 9.64 3.34 -11.84
N LEU A 164 10.53 2.80 -10.99
CA LEU A 164 11.82 2.22 -11.42
C LEU A 164 11.68 0.98 -12.32
N ASN A 165 10.55 0.30 -12.24
CA ASN A 165 10.27 -0.96 -12.92
C ASN A 165 9.44 -0.81 -14.20
N GLY A 166 8.98 0.42 -14.51
CA GLY A 166 8.20 0.72 -15.71
C GLY A 166 6.81 0.08 -15.77
N TYR A 167 6.09 -0.04 -14.65
CA TYR A 167 4.79 -0.74 -14.58
C TYR A 167 3.62 0.07 -14.00
N PRO A 168 2.34 -0.10 -14.48
CA PRO A 168 1.91 -0.51 -15.84
C PRO A 168 1.95 0.65 -16.84
N GLU A 169 1.87 1.88 -16.34
CA GLU A 169 2.14 3.10 -17.09
C GLU A 169 3.61 3.48 -16.89
N GLN A 170 4.28 3.97 -17.95
CA GLN A 170 5.68 4.41 -17.83
C GLN A 170 5.83 5.54 -16.82
N VAL A 171 4.81 6.39 -16.72
CA VAL A 171 4.73 7.52 -15.79
C VAL A 171 3.25 7.75 -15.45
N ILE A 172 2.95 7.83 -14.15
CA ILE A 172 1.65 8.28 -13.65
C ILE A 172 1.67 9.80 -13.62
N GLN A 173 0.64 10.43 -14.20
CA GLN A 173 0.50 11.88 -14.21
C GLN A 173 -0.79 12.32 -13.50
N ILE A 174 -0.65 13.27 -12.59
CA ILE A 174 -1.76 13.98 -11.96
C ILE A 174 -1.65 15.45 -12.31
N ARG A 175 -2.58 15.94 -13.14
CA ARG A 175 -2.69 17.37 -13.45
C ARG A 175 -3.13 18.12 -12.19
N LEU A 176 -2.43 19.19 -11.84
CA LEU A 176 -2.68 19.95 -10.60
C LEU A 176 -4.08 20.55 -10.58
N GLN A 177 -4.59 21.03 -11.71
CA GLN A 177 -5.98 21.49 -11.85
C GLN A 177 -7.06 20.46 -11.45
N ARG A 178 -6.74 19.16 -11.47
CA ARG A 178 -7.67 18.09 -11.08
C ARG A 178 -7.61 17.79 -9.58
N VAL A 179 -6.55 18.20 -8.89
CA VAL A 179 -6.38 17.89 -7.47
C VAL A 179 -7.39 18.65 -6.64
N ARG A 180 -8.06 17.93 -5.75
CA ARG A 180 -9.10 18.43 -4.85
C ARG A 180 -8.67 18.41 -3.40
N ARG A 181 -7.92 17.39 -3.00
CA ARG A 181 -7.46 17.22 -1.61
C ARG A 181 -6.04 16.69 -1.59
N ILE A 182 -5.22 17.24 -0.71
CA ILE A 182 -3.87 16.76 -0.43
C ILE A 182 -3.75 16.56 1.07
N TYR A 183 -3.31 15.37 1.50
CA TYR A 183 -3.08 15.06 2.89
C TYR A 183 -1.62 14.72 3.14
N LYS A 184 -1.01 15.43 4.08
CA LYS A 184 0.24 14.99 4.71
C LYS A 184 -0.08 13.81 5.62
N ARG A 185 0.58 12.67 5.42
CA ARG A 185 0.32 11.41 6.12
C ARG A 185 1.49 10.98 6.99
N ARG A 186 1.18 10.20 8.03
CA ARG A 186 2.16 9.36 8.71
C ARG A 186 2.27 8.00 8.01
N HIS A 187 3.48 7.58 7.68
CA HIS A 187 3.78 6.24 7.16
C HIS A 187 4.75 5.55 8.11
N GLY A 188 4.37 4.40 8.66
CA GLY A 188 5.16 3.74 9.71
C GLY A 188 5.40 4.65 10.93
N LEU A 189 4.38 5.42 11.32
CA LEU A 189 4.40 6.41 12.42
C LEU A 189 5.35 7.61 12.21
N LYS A 190 5.90 7.80 11.00
CA LYS A 190 6.75 8.95 10.66
C LYS A 190 6.05 9.86 9.64
N PRO A 191 6.24 11.20 9.67
CA PRO A 191 5.53 12.15 8.82
C PRO A 191 6.12 12.22 7.39
N LEU A 192 6.13 11.07 6.72
CA LEU A 192 6.80 10.84 5.43
C LEU A 192 5.82 10.65 4.27
N GLY A 193 4.52 10.64 4.52
CA GLY A 193 3.54 10.36 3.48
C GLY A 193 2.90 11.63 2.89
N LEU A 194 2.51 11.56 1.62
CA LEU A 194 1.72 12.56 0.91
C LEU A 194 0.70 11.84 0.04
N GLU A 195 -0.58 12.11 0.25
CA GLU A 195 -1.67 11.44 -0.45
C GLU A 195 -2.54 12.46 -1.18
N VAL A 196 -2.83 12.20 -2.45
CA VAL A 196 -3.47 13.16 -3.37
C VAL A 196 -4.75 12.57 -3.95
N PHE A 197 -5.82 13.37 -3.92
CA PHE A 197 -7.14 13.01 -4.41
C PHE A 197 -7.61 14.01 -5.46
N CYS A 198 -8.07 13.50 -6.61
CA CYS A 198 -8.63 14.26 -7.73
C CYS A 198 -10.16 14.22 -7.77
N THR A 199 -10.77 13.26 -7.09
CA THR A 199 -12.22 13.09 -7.01
C THR A 199 -12.72 13.40 -5.59
N GLU A 200 -13.88 14.03 -5.50
CA GLU A 200 -14.55 14.26 -4.22
C GLU A 200 -15.15 12.97 -3.67
N ASN A 201 -15.06 12.80 -2.35
CA ASN A 201 -15.68 11.68 -1.62
C ASN A 201 -15.19 10.27 -1.97
N ASP A 202 -14.07 10.13 -2.69
CA ASP A 202 -13.46 8.82 -2.91
C ASP A 202 -12.68 8.36 -1.67
N LEU A 203 -12.84 7.06 -1.36
CA LEU A 203 -12.13 6.36 -0.29
C LEU A 203 -10.64 6.17 -0.63
N CYS A 204 -10.34 5.96 -1.90
CA CYS A 204 -8.99 5.72 -2.39
C CYS A 204 -8.43 6.95 -3.10
N SER A 205 -7.17 7.24 -2.82
CA SER A 205 -6.44 8.32 -3.47
C SER A 205 -5.98 7.93 -4.87
N ASP A 206 -5.82 8.92 -5.73
CA ASP A 206 -5.20 8.74 -7.05
C ASP A 206 -3.71 8.39 -6.93
N ILE A 207 -3.01 8.93 -5.91
CA ILE A 207 -1.65 8.51 -5.58
C ILE A 207 -1.35 8.69 -4.08
N TYR A 208 -0.58 7.74 -3.53
CA TYR A 208 0.01 7.85 -2.21
C TYR A 208 1.52 7.70 -2.31
N LEU A 209 2.26 8.75 -1.98
CA LEU A 209 3.72 8.79 -2.00
C LEU A 209 4.27 8.75 -0.58
N LYS A 210 5.29 7.91 -0.37
CA LYS A 210 6.13 7.88 0.82
C LYS A 210 7.52 8.39 0.46
N PHE A 211 7.97 9.40 1.18
CA PHE A 211 9.27 10.04 1.03
C PHE A 211 10.31 9.42 1.98
N TYR A 212 11.59 9.60 1.66
CA TYR A 212 12.69 9.17 2.54
C TYR A 212 12.98 10.17 3.66
N ASN A 213 12.63 11.44 3.47
CA ASN A 213 12.77 12.49 4.47
C ASN A 213 11.58 13.46 4.42
N THR A 214 11.39 14.19 5.52
CA THR A 214 10.27 15.11 5.68
C THR A 214 10.41 16.36 4.80
N ALA A 215 11.64 16.84 4.57
CA ALA A 215 11.89 18.06 3.81
C ALA A 215 11.40 17.92 2.36
N ASP A 216 11.75 16.82 1.68
CA ASP A 216 11.30 16.57 0.31
C ASP A 216 9.77 16.49 0.21
N ARG A 217 9.12 15.90 1.23
CA ARG A 217 7.66 15.80 1.30
C ARG A 217 7.02 17.18 1.46
N ASP A 218 7.58 18.03 2.31
CA ASP A 218 7.11 19.39 2.55
C ASP A 218 7.31 20.29 1.33
N GLU A 219 8.44 20.17 0.62
CA GLU A 219 8.73 20.91 -0.61
C GLU A 219 7.78 20.52 -1.76
N ILE A 220 7.57 19.22 -2.01
CA ILE A 220 6.57 18.77 -3.01
C ILE A 220 5.17 19.29 -2.65
N TYR A 221 4.78 19.19 -1.37
CA TYR A 221 3.50 19.74 -0.91
C TYR A 221 3.40 21.25 -1.16
N TYR A 222 4.47 22.00 -0.88
CA TYR A 222 4.51 23.45 -1.07
C TYR A 222 4.32 23.85 -2.54
N TYR A 223 5.02 23.19 -3.47
CA TYR A 223 4.83 23.43 -4.91
C TYR A 223 3.42 23.07 -5.36
N MET A 224 2.90 21.91 -4.96
CA MET A 224 1.52 21.53 -5.28
C MET A 224 0.53 22.56 -4.77
N ALA A 225 0.64 23.01 -3.50
CA ALA A 225 -0.26 23.99 -2.91
C ALA A 225 -0.16 25.37 -3.58
N THR A 226 1.03 25.75 -4.05
CA THR A 226 1.28 27.04 -4.72
C THR A 226 0.66 27.10 -6.11
N PHE A 227 0.73 26.01 -6.89
CA PHE A 227 0.18 25.94 -8.25
C PHE A 227 -1.30 25.51 -8.27
N LEU A 228 -1.88 25.16 -7.13
CA LEU A 228 -3.31 24.95 -7.00
C LEU A 228 -4.05 26.29 -7.00
N GLU A 229 -4.62 26.66 -8.16
CA GLU A 229 -5.42 27.89 -8.32
C GLU A 229 -6.58 27.99 -7.30
N ASN A 230 -7.13 26.84 -6.90
CA ASN A 230 -8.14 26.74 -5.86
C ASN A 230 -7.51 26.26 -4.56
N HIS A 231 -6.68 27.10 -3.92
CA HIS A 231 -6.02 26.76 -2.67
C HIS A 231 -7.03 26.10 -1.73
N ILE A 232 -6.84 24.81 -1.51
CA ILE A 232 -7.78 23.98 -0.76
C ILE A 232 -7.84 24.60 0.62
N THR A 233 -9.01 25.11 1.00
CA THR A 233 -9.26 25.42 2.40
C THR A 233 -9.16 24.08 3.10
N GLU A 234 -8.13 23.88 3.93
CA GLU A 234 -8.04 22.69 4.77
C GLU A 234 -9.38 22.56 5.50
N HIS A 235 -10.18 21.57 5.10
CA HIS A 235 -11.45 21.32 5.72
C HIS A 235 -11.17 20.74 7.11
N THR A 236 -11.34 21.58 8.12
CA THR A 236 -11.16 21.18 9.51
C THR A 236 -12.25 20.18 9.92
N ALA A 237 -12.00 19.45 11.01
CA ALA A 237 -12.99 18.53 11.56
C ALA A 237 -14.32 19.25 11.89
N GLU A 238 -14.25 20.50 12.35
CA GLU A 238 -15.40 21.34 12.66
C GLU A 238 -16.21 21.69 11.40
N SER A 239 -15.54 21.98 10.29
CA SER A 239 -16.20 22.26 9.01
C SER A 239 -17.02 21.07 8.52
N TYR A 240 -16.42 19.88 8.52
CA TYR A 240 -17.12 18.65 8.14
C TYR A 240 -18.26 18.31 9.10
N MET A 241 -18.07 18.52 10.40
CA MET A 241 -19.11 18.30 11.41
C MET A 241 -20.32 19.19 11.16
N LEU A 242 -20.12 20.48 10.87
CA LEU A 242 -21.21 21.41 10.59
C LEU A 242 -21.98 21.02 9.31
N GLN A 243 -21.26 20.62 8.25
CA GLN A 243 -21.88 20.19 6.99
C GLN A 243 -22.70 18.90 7.19
N TRP A 244 -22.19 17.95 7.96
CA TRP A 244 -22.92 16.73 8.32
C TRP A 244 -24.17 17.02 9.16
N GLN A 245 -24.07 17.86 10.19
CA GLN A 245 -25.22 18.25 11.01
C GLN A 245 -26.32 18.96 10.22
N ARG A 246 -25.94 19.71 9.17
CA ARG A 246 -26.88 20.37 8.24
C ARG A 246 -27.43 19.44 7.16
N GLY A 247 -26.98 18.18 7.10
CA GLY A 247 -27.40 17.20 6.09
C GLY A 247 -26.76 17.40 4.71
N HIS A 248 -25.71 18.22 4.59
CA HIS A 248 -24.94 18.36 3.34
C HIS A 248 -24.03 17.16 3.09
N LEU A 249 -23.66 16.43 4.15
CA LEU A 249 -22.89 15.19 4.07
C LEU A 249 -23.70 14.03 4.64
N SER A 250 -23.68 12.90 3.95
CA SER A 250 -24.17 11.62 4.49
C SER A 250 -23.27 11.12 5.62
N ASN A 251 -23.79 10.19 6.43
CA ASN A 251 -23.00 9.50 7.46
C ASN A 251 -21.74 8.84 6.88
N TYR A 252 -21.84 8.28 5.67
CA TYR A 252 -20.70 7.66 4.98
C TYR A 252 -19.62 8.68 4.65
N GLN A 253 -20.00 9.80 4.01
CA GLN A 253 -19.06 10.86 3.65
C GLN A 253 -18.41 11.48 4.89
N TYR A 254 -19.19 11.75 5.94
CA TYR A 254 -18.65 12.30 7.18
C TYR A 254 -17.62 11.36 7.83
N LEU A 255 -17.94 10.06 7.95
CA LEU A 255 -16.99 9.06 8.46
C LEU A 255 -15.75 8.93 7.56
N LEU A 256 -15.91 9.02 6.25
CA LEU A 256 -14.80 9.03 5.30
C LEU A 256 -13.86 10.22 5.55
N HIS A 257 -14.41 11.43 5.74
CA HIS A 257 -13.60 12.61 6.06
C HIS A 257 -12.90 12.49 7.41
N LEU A 258 -13.57 11.94 8.43
CA LEU A 258 -12.93 11.67 9.73
C LEU A 258 -11.78 10.65 9.62
N ASN A 259 -11.97 9.58 8.85
CA ASN A 259 -10.90 8.61 8.58
C ASN A 259 -9.70 9.30 7.92
N ASN A 260 -9.95 10.16 6.92
CA ASN A 260 -8.90 10.96 6.30
C ASN A 260 -8.22 11.89 7.32
N LEU A 261 -8.94 12.64 8.15
CA LEU A 261 -8.29 13.50 9.16
C LEU A 261 -7.50 12.71 10.22
N ALA A 262 -7.82 11.43 10.42
CA ALA A 262 -7.13 10.53 11.34
C ALA A 262 -5.95 9.77 10.71
N ASP A 263 -5.42 10.22 9.57
CA ASP A 263 -4.32 9.58 8.81
C ASP A 263 -4.62 8.19 8.26
N ARG A 264 -5.89 7.82 8.11
CA ARG A 264 -6.25 6.52 7.54
C ARG A 264 -6.30 6.59 6.02
N SER A 265 -5.85 5.52 5.36
CA SER A 265 -5.75 5.42 3.90
C SER A 265 -6.07 4.01 3.43
N CYS A 266 -6.78 3.88 2.30
CA CYS A 266 -7.03 2.57 1.70
C CYS A 266 -5.75 1.90 1.16
N ASN A 267 -4.71 2.70 0.92
CA ASN A 267 -3.43 2.26 0.38
C ASN A 267 -2.46 1.75 1.47
N ASP A 268 -2.71 2.06 2.75
CA ASP A 268 -1.94 1.53 3.89
C ASP A 268 -2.82 0.63 4.76
N LEU A 269 -2.67 -0.69 4.60
CA LEU A 269 -3.42 -1.69 5.35
C LEU A 269 -3.19 -1.60 6.87
N SER A 270 -2.07 -1.06 7.33
CA SER A 270 -1.83 -0.88 8.77
C SER A 270 -2.65 0.28 9.36
N GLN A 271 -3.12 1.20 8.52
CA GLN A 271 -3.90 2.38 8.87
C GLN A 271 -5.20 2.44 8.05
N TYR A 272 -5.81 1.28 7.79
CA TYR A 272 -7.00 1.21 6.94
C TYR A 272 -8.20 1.98 7.54
N PRO A 273 -9.06 2.61 6.71
CA PRO A 273 -10.28 3.27 7.17
C PRO A 273 -11.15 2.35 8.02
N VAL A 274 -11.68 2.86 9.12
CA VAL A 274 -12.56 2.14 10.04
C VAL A 274 -13.97 2.70 9.95
N PHE A 275 -14.92 1.78 9.79
CA PHE A 275 -16.34 2.05 9.84
C PHE A 275 -16.97 1.20 10.95
N PRO A 276 -17.98 1.72 11.67
CA PRO A 276 -18.64 0.97 12.71
C PRO A 276 -19.50 -0.14 12.12
N TRP A 277 -19.59 -1.26 12.82
CA TRP A 277 -20.66 -2.24 12.62
C TRP A 277 -21.99 -1.58 13.00
N VAL A 278 -22.98 -1.56 12.11
CA VAL A 278 -24.26 -0.88 12.37
C VAL A 278 -25.37 -1.87 12.69
N ILE A 279 -25.43 -2.98 11.95
CA ILE A 279 -26.44 -4.02 12.14
C ILE A 279 -25.96 -5.01 13.20
N ALA A 280 -26.87 -5.44 14.07
CA ALA A 280 -26.67 -6.50 15.05
C ALA A 280 -27.38 -7.81 14.66
N ASP A 281 -28.49 -7.71 13.92
CA ASP A 281 -29.27 -8.87 13.48
C ASP A 281 -28.81 -9.38 12.10
N TYR A 282 -28.16 -10.53 12.11
CA TYR A 282 -27.75 -11.28 10.91
C TYR A 282 -28.43 -12.66 10.82
N CYS A 283 -29.43 -12.92 11.66
CA CYS A 283 -30.09 -14.23 11.75
C CYS A 283 -31.51 -14.20 11.18
N SER A 284 -32.19 -13.06 11.27
CA SER A 284 -33.55 -12.91 10.74
C SER A 284 -33.57 -13.01 9.20
N SER A 285 -34.62 -13.63 8.67
CA SER A 285 -34.83 -13.73 7.21
C SER A 285 -35.18 -12.38 6.56
N GLN A 286 -35.70 -11.43 7.34
CA GLN A 286 -35.97 -10.06 6.92
C GLN A 286 -35.48 -9.09 7.98
N LEU A 287 -34.87 -7.99 7.54
CA LEU A 287 -34.28 -6.99 8.40
C LEU A 287 -35.29 -5.86 8.67
N ASP A 288 -35.78 -5.77 9.91
CA ASP A 288 -36.68 -4.70 10.34
C ASP A 288 -35.88 -3.47 10.82
N LEU A 289 -35.88 -2.41 10.02
CA LEU A 289 -35.18 -1.15 10.32
C LEU A 289 -35.91 -0.26 11.33
N THR A 290 -37.12 -0.63 11.75
CA THR A 290 -37.87 0.12 12.79
C THR A 290 -37.58 -0.42 14.20
N ASN A 291 -37.09 -1.65 14.30
CA ASN A 291 -36.72 -2.26 15.56
C ASN A 291 -35.33 -1.81 16.02
N ALA A 292 -35.25 -1.19 17.21
CA ALA A 292 -33.98 -0.74 17.79
C ALA A 292 -32.98 -1.89 18.03
N ALA A 293 -33.46 -3.12 18.30
CA ALA A 293 -32.62 -4.29 18.53
C ALA A 293 -31.89 -4.77 17.25
N THR A 294 -32.34 -4.35 16.07
CA THR A 294 -31.68 -4.60 14.80
C THR A 294 -30.32 -3.91 14.71
N PHE A 295 -30.14 -2.81 15.46
CA PHE A 295 -28.95 -1.98 15.41
C PHE A 295 -28.03 -2.21 16.60
N ARG A 296 -26.73 -2.10 16.35
CA ARG A 296 -25.70 -2.14 17.38
C ARG A 296 -25.75 -0.85 18.20
N ASP A 297 -25.60 -0.98 19.52
CA ASP A 297 -25.32 0.15 20.41
C ASP A 297 -23.98 0.82 20.04
N LEU A 298 -24.05 1.96 19.33
CA LEU A 298 -22.88 2.71 18.85
C LEU A 298 -22.12 3.43 19.97
N SER A 299 -22.72 3.57 21.18
CA SER A 299 -22.06 4.20 22.33
C SER A 299 -20.96 3.33 22.94
N LYS A 300 -20.97 2.03 22.63
CA LYS A 300 -20.03 1.04 23.16
C LYS A 300 -19.03 0.58 22.11
N PRO A 301 -17.77 0.27 22.48
CA PRO A 301 -16.85 -0.43 21.59
C PRO A 301 -17.28 -1.89 21.40
N VAL A 302 -16.83 -2.53 20.31
CA VAL A 302 -17.16 -3.93 19.98
C VAL A 302 -16.83 -4.90 21.13
N GLY A 303 -15.69 -4.68 21.80
CA GLY A 303 -15.27 -5.51 22.95
C GLY A 303 -16.19 -5.42 24.16
N ALA A 304 -17.01 -4.37 24.27
CA ALA A 304 -17.93 -4.12 25.38
C ALA A 304 -19.39 -4.53 25.09
N LEU A 305 -19.68 -5.09 23.91
CA LEU A 305 -21.03 -5.54 23.56
C LEU A 305 -21.44 -6.81 24.32
N ASN A 306 -20.49 -7.74 24.49
CA ASN A 306 -20.71 -8.96 25.26
C ASN A 306 -20.18 -8.76 26.69
N LYS A 307 -21.07 -8.89 27.67
CA LYS A 307 -20.77 -8.65 29.08
C LYS A 307 -19.67 -9.59 29.62
N GLU A 308 -19.73 -10.87 29.29
CA GLU A 308 -18.71 -11.84 29.74
C GLU A 308 -17.33 -11.51 29.15
N ARG A 309 -17.28 -11.12 27.87
CA ARG A 309 -16.05 -10.66 27.23
C ARG A 309 -15.52 -9.38 27.87
N LEU A 310 -16.41 -8.43 28.18
CA LEU A 310 -16.07 -7.18 28.85
C LEU A 310 -15.46 -7.45 30.23
N ASP A 311 -16.10 -8.29 31.04
CA ASP A 311 -15.62 -8.64 32.37
C ASP A 311 -14.21 -9.25 32.31
N ARG A 312 -13.96 -10.14 31.34
CA ARG A 312 -12.61 -10.69 31.10
C ARG A 312 -11.59 -9.62 30.72
N LEU A 313 -11.95 -8.72 29.81
CA LEU A 313 -11.06 -7.63 29.36
C LEU A 313 -10.72 -6.68 30.51
N LEU A 314 -11.70 -6.34 31.36
CA LEU A 314 -11.48 -5.49 32.52
C LEU A 314 -10.55 -6.17 33.52
N VAL A 315 -10.78 -7.44 33.87
CA VAL A 315 -9.89 -8.20 34.77
C VAL A 315 -8.46 -8.24 34.23
N SER A 316 -8.26 -8.53 32.94
CA SER A 316 -6.94 -8.52 32.33
C SER A 316 -6.27 -7.14 32.38
N ALA A 317 -7.01 -6.07 32.10
CA ALA A 317 -6.49 -4.70 32.18
C ALA A 317 -6.07 -4.32 33.61
N PHE A 318 -6.89 -4.68 34.61
CA PHE A 318 -6.56 -4.45 36.02
C PHE A 318 -5.28 -5.18 36.45
N ILE A 319 -5.10 -6.44 36.04
CA ILE A 319 -3.90 -7.21 36.36
C ILE A 319 -2.66 -6.57 35.71
N LEU A 320 -2.74 -6.18 34.43
CA LEU A 320 -1.66 -5.51 33.71
C LEU A 320 -1.27 -4.17 34.36
N CYS A 321 -2.25 -3.33 34.70
CA CYS A 321 -1.99 -2.07 35.41
C CYS A 321 -1.33 -2.32 36.77
N PHE A 322 -1.80 -3.32 37.52
CA PHE A 322 -1.22 -3.68 38.82
C PHE A 322 0.23 -4.18 38.69
N GLN A 323 0.51 -5.04 37.70
CA GLN A 323 1.87 -5.52 37.41
C GLN A 323 2.80 -4.38 36.95
N MET A 324 2.32 -3.46 36.11
CA MET A 324 3.10 -2.28 35.70
C MET A 324 3.42 -1.36 36.87
N HIS A 325 2.50 -1.16 37.81
CA HIS A 325 2.75 -0.40 39.03
C HIS A 325 3.75 -1.08 39.97
N GLN A 326 3.76 -2.41 40.05
CA GLN A 326 4.76 -3.15 40.83
C GLN A 326 6.16 -3.13 40.18
N CYS A 327 6.24 -3.06 38.84
CA CYS A 327 7.52 -3.03 38.13
C CYS A 327 8.16 -1.64 38.00
N ASN A 328 7.48 -0.55 38.35
CA ASN A 328 8.02 0.81 38.22
C ASN A 328 7.61 1.72 39.41
N PRO A 329 8.35 1.69 40.54
CA PRO A 329 8.02 2.49 41.72
C PRO A 329 8.27 4.01 41.56
N CYS A 330 8.88 4.46 40.46
CA CYS A 330 9.24 5.87 40.26
C CYS A 330 8.09 6.79 39.82
N TRP A 331 6.87 6.29 39.58
CA TRP A 331 5.73 7.13 39.20
C TRP A 331 4.83 7.55 40.38
N ALA A 332 5.11 7.07 41.59
CA ALA A 332 4.32 7.39 42.79
C ALA A 332 4.60 8.79 43.38
N SER A 333 5.49 9.60 42.79
CA SER A 333 5.87 10.92 43.33
C SER A 333 5.37 12.12 42.53
N LEU A 334 4.42 11.93 41.61
CA LEU A 334 3.88 13.01 40.75
C LEU A 334 2.36 13.19 40.87
N SER A 335 1.77 12.72 41.96
CA SER A 335 0.36 12.94 42.27
C SER A 335 0.22 13.38 43.72
N ASP A 336 0.49 14.66 43.95
CA ASP A 336 -0.13 15.50 44.99
C ASP A 336 -0.78 16.70 44.31
#